data_AF-A0AAF0Q683-F1
#
_entry.id   AF-A0AAF0Q683-F1
#
_cell.length_a   1.000
_cell.length_b   1.000
_cell.length_c   1.000
_cell.angle_alpha   90.00
_cell.angle_beta   90.00
_cell.angle_gamma   90.00
#
_symmetry.space_group_name_H-M   'P 1'
#
loop_
_entity.id
_entity.type
_entity.pdbx_description
1 polymer ?
#
loop_
_entity_poly.entity_id
_entity_poly.type
_entity_poly.pdbx_seq_one_letter_code
_entity_poly.pdbx_strand_id
1 'polypeptide(L)'
;MPKPKRYEWRIKQKPPQKAAAPSSAPPPPPPPPSPPWVELPREITADIFRRVGVVDTLLNAQNVCNSWWEVCHDPSMWRVIDMRNPEDMEMDVVFHKSCRVAVDRSQGQLSKINIEYFGNNGLLKYIAESPSNADKDNLPYLSVPLQVSIFVPSS
;
A
#
# COMPACT_ATOMS: atom_id res chain seq x y z
N MET A 1 23.01 -32.12 -9.73
CA MET A 1 22.15 -30.99 -10.14
C MET A 1 22.99 -29.97 -10.89
N PRO A 2 22.62 -29.53 -12.11
CA PRO A 2 23.37 -28.49 -12.80
C PRO A 2 23.08 -27.12 -12.15
N LYS A 3 24.13 -26.32 -11.90
CA LYS A 3 24.00 -24.96 -11.37
C LYS A 3 23.34 -24.04 -12.41
N PRO A 4 22.47 -23.10 -12.00
CA PRO A 4 21.80 -22.22 -12.95
C PRO A 4 22.80 -21.27 -13.62
N LYS A 5 22.68 -21.11 -14.93
CA LYS A 5 23.48 -20.16 -15.72
C LYS A 5 23.04 -18.73 -15.39
N ARG A 6 23.91 -17.95 -14.76
CA ARG A 6 23.73 -16.51 -14.55
C ARG A 6 23.91 -15.80 -15.89
N TYR A 7 22.84 -15.25 -16.44
CA TYR A 7 22.92 -14.42 -17.64
C TYR A 7 23.47 -13.06 -17.23
N GLU A 8 24.73 -12.78 -17.58
CA GLU A 8 25.30 -11.44 -17.46
C GLU A 8 24.84 -10.59 -18.64
N TRP A 9 23.92 -9.67 -18.38
CA TRP A 9 23.54 -8.60 -19.29
C TRP A 9 24.74 -7.67 -19.47
N ARG A 10 25.61 -7.97 -20.44
CA ARG A 10 26.70 -7.08 -20.83
C ARG A 10 26.11 -5.91 -21.61
N ILE A 11 25.66 -4.88 -20.91
CA ILE A 11 25.39 -3.57 -21.52
C ILE A 11 26.71 -3.15 -22.16
N LYS A 12 26.77 -3.18 -23.51
CA LYS A 12 27.91 -2.66 -24.25
C LYS A 12 27.97 -1.15 -24.00
N GLN A 13 28.73 -0.72 -23.00
CA GLN A 13 29.10 0.69 -22.91
C GLN A 13 29.87 1.05 -24.18
N LYS A 14 29.27 1.92 -25.00
CA LYS A 14 29.94 2.55 -26.12
C LYS A 14 31.17 3.28 -25.54
N PRO A 15 32.38 3.08 -26.08
CA PRO A 15 33.55 3.79 -25.57
C PRO A 15 33.27 5.29 -25.61
N PRO A 16 33.66 6.06 -24.57
CA PRO A 16 33.42 7.49 -24.54
C PRO A 16 34.06 8.11 -25.78
N GLN A 17 33.24 8.74 -26.63
CA GLN A 17 33.75 9.54 -27.72
C GLN A 17 34.64 10.61 -27.08
N LYS A 18 35.92 10.62 -27.44
CA LYS A 18 36.89 11.63 -27.02
C LYS A 18 36.28 13.00 -27.37
N ALA A 19 35.77 13.69 -26.35
CA ALA A 19 35.10 14.96 -26.52
C ALA A 19 36.13 15.96 -27.06
N ALA A 20 35.94 16.39 -28.32
CA ALA A 20 36.37 17.72 -28.70
C ALA A 20 35.62 18.69 -27.78
N ALA A 21 36.34 19.64 -27.20
CA ALA A 21 35.82 20.57 -26.21
C ALA A 21 34.50 21.22 -26.69
N PRO A 22 33.39 21.12 -25.94
CA PRO A 22 32.25 21.97 -26.20
C PRO A 22 32.56 23.35 -25.64
N SER A 23 32.74 24.29 -26.56
CA SER A 23 32.55 25.72 -26.33
C SER A 23 31.24 25.97 -25.58
N SER A 24 31.33 26.64 -24.43
CA SER A 24 30.30 27.48 -23.80
C SER A 24 28.84 26.99 -23.79
N ALA A 25 28.56 25.75 -23.35
CA ALA A 25 27.20 25.42 -22.94
C ALA A 25 26.87 26.12 -21.60
N PRO A 26 25.74 26.84 -21.48
CA PRO A 26 25.34 27.42 -20.21
C PRO A 26 25.10 26.31 -19.17
N PRO A 27 25.33 26.58 -17.86
CA PRO A 27 25.09 25.60 -16.81
C PRO A 27 23.63 25.10 -16.87
N PRO A 28 23.38 23.81 -16.57
CA PRO A 28 22.03 23.28 -16.55
C PRO A 28 21.17 24.11 -15.57
N PRO A 29 19.88 24.33 -15.89
CA PRO A 29 18.99 25.06 -15.00
C PRO A 29 18.94 24.36 -13.63
N PRO A 30 18.78 25.12 -12.54
CA PRO A 30 18.62 24.54 -11.21
C PRO A 30 17.45 23.55 -11.21
N PRO A 31 17.54 22.45 -10.45
CA PRO A 31 16.44 21.50 -10.33
C PRO A 31 15.19 22.23 -9.82
N PRO A 32 13.99 21.83 -10.29
CA PRO A 32 12.76 22.39 -9.76
C PRO A 32 12.67 22.16 -8.25
N PRO A 33 12.08 23.10 -7.49
CA PRO A 33 11.88 22.92 -6.06
C PRO A 33 11.05 21.66 -5.80
N SER A 34 11.35 20.99 -4.70
CA SER A 34 10.56 19.84 -4.25
C SER A 34 9.09 20.25 -4.12
N PRO A 35 8.15 19.41 -4.56
CA PRO A 35 6.74 19.70 -4.36
C PRO A 35 6.41 19.81 -2.86
N PRO A 36 5.48 20.70 -2.47
CA PRO A 36 5.19 20.99 -1.06
C PRO A 36 4.65 19.78 -0.30
N TRP A 37 4.08 18.78 -0.99
CA TRP A 37 3.55 17.57 -0.36
C TRP A 37 4.62 16.54 0.05
N VAL A 38 5.87 16.69 -0.43
CA VAL A 38 6.98 15.79 -0.04
C VAL A 38 7.37 16.01 1.42
N GLU A 39 7.21 17.24 1.92
CA GLU A 39 7.58 17.67 3.28
C GLU A 39 6.42 17.56 4.29
N LEU A 40 5.29 16.94 3.91
CA LEU A 40 4.15 16.80 4.81
C LEU A 40 4.49 15.89 5.99
N PRO A 41 4.10 16.29 7.22
CA PRO A 41 4.21 15.41 8.38
C PRO A 41 3.46 14.11 8.16
N ARG A 42 4.00 13.03 8.71
CA ARG A 42 3.47 11.67 8.56
C ARG A 42 2.00 11.58 8.99
N GLU A 43 1.63 12.30 10.04
CA GLU A 43 0.28 12.33 10.60
C GLU A 43 -0.73 12.93 9.62
N ILE A 44 -0.32 13.98 8.90
CA ILE A 44 -1.16 14.66 7.90
C ILE A 44 -1.31 13.78 6.68
N THR A 45 -0.22 13.18 6.19
CA THR A 45 -0.26 12.21 5.08
C THR A 45 -1.18 11.02 5.41
N ALA A 46 -1.11 10.50 6.64
CA ALA A 46 -2.01 9.44 7.08
C ALA A 46 -3.49 9.89 7.12
N ASP A 47 -3.78 11.14 7.52
CA ASP A 47 -5.15 11.66 7.48
C ASP A 47 -5.67 11.81 6.04
N ILE A 48 -4.82 12.25 5.12
CA ILE A 48 -5.14 12.30 3.70
C ILE A 48 -5.50 10.90 3.19
N PHE A 49 -4.69 9.88 3.49
CA PHE A 49 -4.95 8.51 3.04
C PHE A 49 -6.27 7.95 3.59
N ARG A 50 -6.64 8.28 4.84
CA ARG A 50 -7.95 7.88 5.38
C ARG A 50 -9.12 8.49 4.61
N ARG A 51 -8.96 9.71 4.08
CA ARG A 51 -10.00 10.40 3.29
C ARG A 51 -10.04 9.92 1.83
N VAL A 52 -8.88 9.64 1.26
CA VAL A 52 -8.72 9.07 -0.08
C VAL A 52 -9.29 7.64 -0.13
N GLY A 53 -9.22 6.91 0.99
CA GLY A 53 -9.74 5.56 1.10
C GLY A 53 -8.74 4.50 0.66
N VAL A 54 -9.08 3.24 0.96
CA VAL A 54 -8.14 2.11 0.84
C VAL A 54 -7.73 1.87 -0.61
N VAL A 55 -8.68 1.82 -1.54
CA VAL A 55 -8.41 1.48 -2.95
C VAL A 55 -7.48 2.50 -3.58
N ASP A 56 -7.83 3.78 -3.51
CA ASP A 56 -7.01 4.85 -4.09
C ASP A 56 -5.67 5.02 -3.38
N THR A 57 -5.59 4.76 -2.07
CA THR A 57 -4.30 4.76 -1.37
C THR A 57 -3.36 3.71 -1.94
N LEU A 58 -3.89 2.51 -2.19
CA LEU A 58 -3.14 1.37 -2.72
C LEU A 58 -2.79 1.49 -4.20
N LEU A 59 -3.66 2.08 -5.02
CA LEU A 59 -3.44 2.18 -6.46
C LEU A 59 -2.67 3.46 -6.84
N ASN A 60 -2.94 4.56 -6.14
CA ASN A 60 -2.51 5.90 -6.56
C ASN A 60 -1.57 6.56 -5.54
N ALA A 61 -2.00 6.72 -4.28
CA ALA A 61 -1.27 7.56 -3.32
C ALA A 61 0.15 7.04 -3.02
N GLN A 62 0.33 5.73 -2.93
CA GLN A 62 1.66 5.14 -2.68
C GLN A 62 2.69 5.38 -3.79
N ASN A 63 2.25 5.81 -4.99
CA ASN A 63 3.11 6.05 -6.15
C ASN A 63 3.51 7.53 -6.33
N VAL A 64 3.06 8.42 -5.43
CA VAL A 64 3.29 9.87 -5.55
C VAL A 64 4.74 10.23 -5.24
N CYS A 65 5.27 9.78 -4.10
CA CYS A 65 6.64 10.03 -3.68
C CYS A 65 7.07 9.02 -2.59
N ASN A 66 8.37 9.00 -2.27
CA ASN A 66 8.91 8.05 -1.31
C ASN A 66 8.33 8.20 0.10
N SER A 67 8.10 9.43 0.58
CA SER A 67 7.51 9.64 1.92
C SER A 67 6.07 9.09 2.00
N TRP A 68 5.28 9.26 0.95
CA TRP A 68 3.93 8.69 0.86
C TRP A 68 3.95 7.16 0.78
N TRP A 69 4.92 6.61 0.05
CA TRP A 69 5.16 5.17 -0.01
C TRP A 69 5.49 4.60 1.38
N GLU A 70 6.38 5.25 2.14
CA GLU A 70 6.73 4.84 3.51
C GLU A 70 5.52 4.85 4.44
N VAL A 71 4.68 5.88 4.39
CA VAL A 71 3.44 5.94 5.18
C VAL A 71 2.47 4.83 4.77
N CYS A 72 2.34 4.57 3.47
CA CYS A 72 1.49 3.50 2.95
C CYS A 72 2.00 2.10 3.36
N HIS A 73 3.30 1.93 3.57
CA HIS A 73 3.87 0.66 4.01
C HIS A 73 3.98 0.50 5.52
N ASP A 74 3.63 1.53 6.29
CA ASP A 74 3.64 1.45 7.75
C ASP A 74 2.40 0.67 8.27
N PRO A 75 2.59 -0.38 9.09
CA PRO A 75 1.48 -1.15 9.66
C PRO A 75 0.47 -0.32 10.47
N SER A 76 0.92 0.75 11.12
CA SER A 76 0.08 1.64 11.92
C SER A 76 -0.97 2.39 11.09
N MET A 77 -0.72 2.55 9.78
CA MET A 77 -1.66 3.13 8.81
C MET A 77 -2.86 2.21 8.57
N TRP A 78 -2.67 0.89 8.65
CA TRP A 78 -3.67 -0.13 8.34
C TRP A 78 -4.38 -0.69 9.56
N ARG A 79 -4.26 -0.04 10.72
CA ARG A 79 -4.99 -0.45 11.93
C ARG A 79 -6.50 -0.28 11.79
N VAL A 80 -6.93 0.65 10.95
CA VAL A 80 -8.34 0.89 10.65
C VAL A 80 -8.51 0.84 9.14
N ILE A 81 -9.24 -0.16 8.66
CA ILE A 81 -9.55 -0.35 7.25
C ILE A 81 -11.01 0.02 7.06
N ASP A 82 -11.29 1.07 6.28
CA ASP A 82 -12.64 1.52 5.99
C ASP A 82 -12.89 1.45 4.49
N MET A 83 -13.73 0.49 4.07
CA MET A 83 -14.13 0.25 2.69
C MET A 83 -15.66 0.24 2.57
N ARG A 84 -16.32 1.19 3.25
CA ARG A 84 -17.76 1.41 3.15
C ARG A 84 -18.18 1.91 1.78
N ASN A 85 -19.41 1.56 1.39
CA ASN A 85 -20.10 2.10 0.22
C ASN A 85 -19.18 2.24 -1.02
N PRO A 86 -18.63 1.13 -1.54
CA PRO A 86 -17.86 1.18 -2.78
C PRO A 86 -18.73 1.82 -3.86
N GLU A 87 -18.32 2.97 -4.39
CA GLU A 87 -19.09 3.71 -5.40
C GLU A 87 -19.34 2.89 -6.67
N ASP A 88 -18.51 1.87 -6.89
CA ASP A 88 -18.52 1.01 -8.07
C ASP A 88 -18.53 -0.48 -7.66
N MET A 89 -19.72 -1.07 -7.56
CA MET A 89 -19.88 -2.50 -7.27
C MET A 89 -19.37 -3.42 -8.40
N GLU A 90 -19.04 -2.91 -9.59
CA GLU A 90 -18.45 -3.72 -10.66
C GLU A 90 -16.96 -4.02 -10.40
N MET A 91 -16.35 -3.33 -9.44
CA MET A 91 -14.94 -3.50 -9.04
C MET A 91 -14.73 -4.48 -7.87
N ASP A 92 -15.64 -5.42 -7.63
CA ASP A 92 -15.57 -6.42 -6.53
C ASP A 92 -14.19 -7.09 -6.39
N VAL A 93 -13.56 -7.46 -7.51
CA VAL A 93 -12.24 -8.09 -7.52
C VAL A 93 -11.16 -7.13 -6.98
N VAL A 94 -11.25 -5.84 -7.31
CA VAL A 94 -10.33 -4.81 -6.84
C VAL A 94 -10.53 -4.56 -5.36
N PHE A 95 -11.78 -4.45 -4.89
CA PHE A 95 -12.08 -4.30 -3.46
C PHE A 95 -11.58 -5.48 -2.64
N HIS A 96 -11.84 -6.70 -3.09
CA HIS A 96 -11.40 -7.91 -2.39
C HIS A 96 -9.86 -8.02 -2.32
N LYS A 97 -9.15 -7.73 -3.43
CA LYS A 97 -7.68 -7.71 -3.44
C LYS A 97 -7.12 -6.61 -2.55
N SER A 98 -7.68 -5.41 -2.62
CA SER A 98 -7.26 -4.25 -1.84
C SER A 98 -7.45 -4.51 -0.35
N CYS A 99 -8.57 -5.11 0.05
CA CYS A 99 -8.83 -5.52 1.42
C CYS A 99 -7.77 -6.50 1.94
N ARG A 100 -7.41 -7.54 1.19
CA ARG A 100 -6.38 -8.50 1.61
C ARG A 100 -5.03 -7.84 1.79
N VAL A 101 -4.63 -7.03 0.82
CA VAL A 101 -3.35 -6.30 0.86
C VAL A 101 -3.29 -5.36 2.07
N ALA A 102 -4.39 -4.66 2.38
CA ALA A 102 -4.49 -3.81 3.56
C ALA A 102 -4.37 -4.61 4.88
N VAL A 103 -5.03 -5.78 4.96
CA VAL A 103 -4.95 -6.69 6.11
C VAL A 103 -3.52 -7.21 6.29
N ASP A 104 -2.84 -7.59 5.22
CA ASP A 104 -1.46 -8.08 5.26
C ASP A 104 -0.49 -6.99 5.73
N ARG A 105 -0.67 -5.76 5.23
CA ARG A 105 0.14 -4.62 5.65
C ARG A 105 -0.07 -4.25 7.12
N SER A 106 -1.23 -4.57 7.71
CA SER A 106 -1.47 -4.30 9.12
C SER A 106 -0.55 -5.07 10.06
N GLN A 107 0.07 -6.18 9.59
CA GLN A 107 0.98 -7.02 10.37
C GLN A 107 0.48 -7.33 11.80
N GLY A 108 -0.84 -7.48 11.96
CA GLY A 108 -1.49 -7.85 13.22
C GLY A 108 -2.02 -6.73 14.09
N GLN A 109 -1.80 -5.51 13.63
CA GLN A 109 -2.25 -4.30 14.31
C GLN A 109 -3.67 -3.90 13.89
N LEU A 110 -4.34 -4.72 13.08
CA LEU A 110 -5.72 -4.47 12.67
C LEU A 110 -6.65 -4.41 13.89
N SER A 111 -7.34 -3.28 14.03
CA SER A 111 -8.26 -2.98 15.14
C SER A 111 -9.71 -2.87 14.68
N LYS A 112 -9.93 -2.31 13.50
CA LYS A 112 -11.26 -2.11 12.91
C LYS A 112 -11.21 -2.34 11.42
N ILE A 113 -12.20 -3.05 10.91
CA ILE A 113 -12.38 -3.26 9.47
C ILE A 113 -13.86 -3.10 9.11
N ASN A 114 -14.12 -2.33 8.06
CA ASN A 114 -15.45 -2.20 7.49
C ASN A 114 -15.42 -2.60 6.01
N ILE A 115 -16.23 -3.60 5.65
CA ILE A 115 -16.34 -4.19 4.32
C ILE A 115 -17.82 -4.38 4.00
N GLU A 116 -18.48 -3.30 3.58
CA GLU A 116 -19.91 -3.33 3.22
C GLU A 116 -20.08 -3.85 1.79
N TYR A 117 -21.17 -4.57 1.52
CA TYR A 117 -21.60 -5.03 0.19
C TYR A 117 -20.76 -6.12 -0.51
N PHE A 118 -19.43 -6.15 -0.35
CA PHE A 118 -18.56 -7.15 -1.02
C PHE A 118 -18.00 -8.24 -0.08
N GLY A 119 -18.39 -8.22 1.19
CA GLY A 119 -17.96 -9.19 2.19
C GLY A 119 -18.48 -10.60 1.87
N ASN A 120 -17.57 -11.56 1.70
CA ASN A 120 -17.90 -12.98 1.53
C ASN A 120 -17.22 -13.85 2.60
N ASN A 121 -17.72 -15.07 2.80
CA ASN A 121 -17.19 -15.99 3.82
C ASN A 121 -15.69 -16.29 3.66
N GLY A 122 -15.18 -16.32 2.43
CA GLY A 122 -13.77 -16.53 2.15
C GLY A 122 -12.88 -15.36 2.58
N LEU A 123 -13.35 -14.12 2.38
CA LEU A 123 -12.66 -12.92 2.84
C LEU A 123 -12.70 -12.79 4.37
N LEU A 124 -13.85 -13.09 4.99
CA LEU A 124 -13.99 -13.08 6.44
C LEU A 124 -13.09 -14.10 7.12
N LYS A 125 -13.04 -15.33 6.57
CA LYS A 125 -12.12 -16.36 7.04
C LYS A 125 -10.66 -15.93 6.91
N TYR A 126 -10.29 -15.33 5.78
CA TYR A 126 -8.94 -14.79 5.57
C TYR A 126 -8.56 -13.74 6.62
N ILE A 127 -9.46 -12.79 6.91
CA ILE A 127 -9.21 -11.75 7.92
C ILE A 127 -9.01 -12.39 9.30
N ALA A 128 -9.86 -13.35 9.67
CA ALA A 128 -9.79 -14.04 10.95
C ALA A 128 -8.51 -14.88 11.11
N GLU A 129 -8.09 -15.59 10.06
CA GLU A 129 -6.95 -16.51 10.06
C GLU A 129 -5.62 -15.85 9.67
N SER A 130 -5.63 -14.57 9.30
CA SER A 130 -4.41 -13.90 8.86
C SER A 130 -3.33 -14.00 9.95
N PRO A 131 -2.07 -14.36 9.62
CA PRO A 131 -1.00 -14.57 10.60
C PRO A 131 -0.69 -13.30 11.40
N SER A 132 -0.96 -12.14 10.80
CA SER A 132 -1.15 -10.86 11.47
C SER A 132 -1.95 -10.99 12.78
N ASN A 133 -3.11 -11.64 12.76
CA ASN A 133 -3.97 -11.80 13.94
C ASN A 133 -3.67 -13.05 14.79
N ALA A 134 -2.94 -14.02 14.24
CA ALA A 134 -2.72 -15.34 14.85
C ALA A 134 -1.68 -15.36 16.00
N ASP A 135 -0.87 -14.31 16.16
CA ASP A 135 0.09 -14.22 17.29
C ASP A 135 -0.59 -13.88 18.64
N LYS A 136 -1.93 -13.89 18.68
CA LYS A 136 -2.75 -13.65 19.88
C LYS A 136 -3.25 -14.93 20.56
N ASP A 137 -2.86 -16.10 20.06
CA ASP A 137 -3.38 -17.41 20.51
C ASP A 137 -2.79 -17.94 21.83
N ASN A 138 -2.11 -17.11 22.65
CA ASN A 138 -1.63 -17.52 23.98
C ASN A 138 -2.23 -16.75 25.17
N LEU A 139 -3.40 -16.13 25.01
CA LEU A 139 -4.17 -15.62 26.15
C LEU A 139 -5.65 -15.95 25.98
N PRO A 140 -6.22 -16.88 26.78
CA PRO A 140 -7.67 -16.98 26.83
C PRO A 140 -8.15 -15.69 27.48
N TYR A 141 -9.13 -15.04 26.89
CA TYR A 141 -9.91 -13.98 27.54
C TYR A 141 -9.37 -12.54 27.60
N LEU A 142 -8.59 -12.05 26.62
CA LEU A 142 -8.53 -10.59 26.36
C LEU A 142 -8.33 -10.29 24.87
N SER A 143 -9.20 -10.85 24.01
CA SER A 143 -9.29 -10.40 22.62
C SER A 143 -10.09 -9.09 22.63
N VAL A 144 -9.41 -7.96 22.40
CA VAL A 144 -10.11 -6.73 22.00
C VAL A 144 -10.88 -7.10 20.74
N PRO A 145 -12.22 -7.11 20.74
CA PRO A 145 -12.95 -7.61 19.60
C PRO A 145 -12.59 -6.73 18.40
N LEU A 146 -12.00 -7.33 17.36
CA LEU A 146 -11.94 -6.72 16.04
C LEU A 146 -13.37 -6.25 15.74
N GLN A 147 -13.56 -4.95 15.64
CA GLN A 147 -14.88 -4.41 15.34
C GLN A 147 -15.09 -4.56 13.83
N VAL A 148 -15.52 -5.77 13.45
CA VAL A 148 -15.87 -6.10 12.07
C VAL A 148 -17.30 -5.64 11.86
N SER A 149 -17.48 -4.58 11.06
CA SER A 149 -18.80 -4.16 10.61
C SER A 149 -19.04 -4.72 9.21
N ILE A 150 -20.10 -5.51 9.07
CA ILE A 150 -20.54 -6.07 7.78
C ILE A 150 -22.00 -5.69 7.63
N PHE A 151 -22.31 -4.97 6.56
CA PHE A 151 -23.68 -4.76 6.13
C PHE A 151 -23.89 -5.49 4.80
N VAL A 152 -24.68 -6.56 4.83
CA VAL A 152 -25.16 -7.25 3.62
C VAL A 152 -26.66 -6.94 3.53
N PRO A 153 -27.14 -6.19 2.52
CA PRO A 153 -28.57 -6.03 2.33
C PRO A 153 -29.19 -7.39 1.98
N SER A 154 -30.28 -7.75 2.65
CA SER A 154 -31.07 -8.93 2.30
C SER A 154 -31.71 -8.75 0.92
N SER A 155 -31.46 -9.70 0.02
CA SER A 155 -32.27 -9.92 -1.19
C SER A 155 -32.19 -11.40 -1.56
#